data_AF-A0A3M2SVI4-F1
#
_entry.id   AF-A0A3M2SVI4-F1
#
_cell.length_a   1.000
_cell.length_b   1.000
_cell.length_c   1.000
_cell.angle_alpha   90.00
_cell.angle_beta   90.00
_cell.angle_gamma   90.00
#
_symmetry.space_group_name_H-M   'P 1'
#
loop_
_entity.id
_entity.type
_entity.pdbx_description
1 polymer ?
#
loop_
_entity_poly.entity_id
_entity_poly.type
_entity_poly.pdbx_seq_one_letter_code
_entity_poly.pdbx_strand_id
1 'polypeptide(L)'
;MGSADYTNLPKFDDLPPVEGMPHGCAWGLFDKDGQKDHLGCLNLLTPGVVQAAFKEAREGESVSLNWPINAIHTPGFGRTGLKHKVISFQEDTGLNVHGFDDEVTFNTQCSSQWDSLVHFAHQHSGLSYNGAKPSREALIQADTPFETNRDAPTLNHWHERGGLVGRGYSPFETHRITVEDIEAVAKWEGLEFRHGDILIVRSGFTRGLEAARTPEKQAEAMAGHRTVGVDGSTKTARWVWDHHFAAVAGDAIAFEQLPPMKEDGTEASIGELVLHQYFLGFFGLNIGELWDLEKLSETCARRKRYSFLLTSCPLNVPGSIGSPPNALAIF
;
A
#
# COMPACT_ATOMS: atom_id res chain seq x y z
N MET A 1 25.16 12.09 10.47
CA MET A 1 24.59 12.02 9.11
C MET A 1 23.55 13.11 9.02
N GLY A 2 23.74 14.12 8.16
CA GLY A 2 22.71 15.14 7.94
C GLY A 2 21.48 14.45 7.36
N SER A 3 20.29 14.67 7.95
CA SER A 3 19.05 14.20 7.34
C SER A 3 18.92 14.87 5.98
N ALA A 4 18.80 14.08 4.92
CA ALA A 4 18.46 14.63 3.61
C ALA A 4 17.15 15.42 3.75
N ASP A 5 17.17 16.67 3.28
CA ASP A 5 16.03 17.57 3.34
C ASP A 5 15.21 17.40 2.05
N TYR A 6 14.06 16.74 2.15
CA TYR A 6 13.17 16.49 1.02
C TYR A 6 12.05 17.54 0.91
N THR A 7 12.15 18.68 1.60
CA THR A 7 11.10 19.71 1.55
C THR A 7 11.06 20.48 0.23
N ASN A 8 12.07 20.35 -0.64
CA ASN A 8 12.21 21.09 -1.90
C ASN A 8 12.14 20.19 -3.14
N LEU A 9 11.35 19.12 -3.11
CA LEU A 9 11.12 18.29 -4.29
C LEU A 9 10.40 19.07 -5.39
N PRO A 10 10.72 18.82 -6.68
CA PRO A 10 10.03 19.45 -7.80
C PRO A 10 8.54 19.06 -7.79
N LYS A 11 7.68 19.98 -8.24
CA LYS A 11 6.29 19.66 -8.56
C LYS A 11 6.25 18.71 -9.76
N PHE A 12 5.12 18.02 -9.95
CA PHE A 12 4.97 17.00 -10.96
C PHE A 12 5.36 17.50 -12.37
N ASP A 13 4.92 18.70 -12.76
CA ASP A 13 5.24 19.29 -14.07
C ASP A 13 6.72 19.66 -14.23
N ASP A 14 7.41 19.90 -13.11
CA ASP A 14 8.81 20.31 -13.08
C ASP A 14 9.76 19.10 -12.89
N LEU A 15 9.20 17.88 -12.89
CA LEU A 15 10.01 16.66 -12.78
C LEU A 15 10.99 16.57 -13.96
N PRO A 16 12.29 16.32 -13.68
CA PRO A 16 13.28 16.21 -14.74
C PRO A 16 12.98 15.02 -15.64
N PRO A 17 13.24 15.13 -16.96
CA PRO A 17 13.03 14.02 -17.87
C PRO A 17 13.95 12.84 -17.53
N VAL A 18 13.39 11.62 -17.57
CA VAL A 18 14.14 10.38 -17.46
C VAL A 18 14.17 9.72 -18.83
N GLU A 19 15.36 9.42 -19.34
CA GLU A 19 15.53 8.85 -20.68
C GLU A 19 14.72 7.56 -20.86
N GLY A 20 13.93 7.48 -21.93
CA GLY A 20 13.11 6.31 -22.24
C GLY A 20 11.84 6.15 -21.39
N MET A 21 11.52 7.09 -20.51
CA MET A 21 10.34 7.03 -19.63
C MET A 21 9.36 8.19 -19.92
N PRO A 22 8.05 7.98 -19.69
CA PRO A 22 7.06 9.06 -19.76
C PRO A 22 7.32 10.18 -18.74
N HIS A 23 6.72 11.35 -18.97
CA HIS A 23 6.74 12.44 -18.00
C HIS A 23 6.07 12.03 -16.68
N GLY A 24 6.63 12.50 -15.57
CA GLY A 24 6.24 12.11 -14.21
C GLY A 24 7.08 10.96 -13.64
N CYS A 25 8.15 10.51 -14.32
CA CYS A 25 9.11 9.57 -13.75
C CYS A 25 10.05 10.27 -12.75
N ALA A 26 10.01 9.86 -11.46
CA ALA A 26 10.75 10.52 -10.37
C ALA A 26 12.09 9.84 -10.02
N TRP A 27 12.61 9.00 -10.92
CA TRP A 27 13.84 8.23 -10.69
C TRP A 27 15.05 9.15 -10.50
N GLY A 28 16.00 8.71 -9.68
CA GLY A 28 17.19 9.48 -9.36
C GLY A 28 17.00 10.60 -8.33
N LEU A 29 15.77 11.01 -8.01
CA LEU A 29 15.54 12.09 -7.03
C LEU A 29 15.91 11.72 -5.59
N PHE A 30 15.79 10.43 -5.25
CA PHE A 30 16.11 9.91 -3.92
C PHE A 30 17.47 9.22 -3.85
N ASP A 31 18.18 9.09 -4.99
CA ASP A 31 19.51 8.49 -5.05
C ASP A 31 20.48 9.27 -4.17
N LYS A 32 21.39 8.55 -3.50
CA LYS A 32 22.38 9.13 -2.60
C LYS A 32 23.75 8.56 -2.85
N ASP A 33 24.75 9.43 -2.88
CA ASP A 33 26.15 9.06 -3.00
C ASP A 33 26.43 8.12 -4.20
N GLY A 34 25.70 8.33 -5.31
CA GLY A 34 25.80 7.52 -6.52
C GLY A 34 25.14 6.14 -6.44
N GLN A 35 24.43 5.84 -5.35
CA GLN A 35 23.66 4.61 -5.17
C GLN A 35 22.18 4.86 -5.48
N LYS A 36 21.59 3.89 -6.17
CA LYS A 36 20.16 3.88 -6.46
C LYS A 36 19.36 3.71 -5.19
N ASP A 37 18.33 4.54 -5.04
CA ASP A 37 17.36 4.38 -3.99
C ASP A 37 16.40 3.21 -4.26
N HIS A 38 15.95 2.57 -3.17
CA HIS A 38 15.02 1.43 -3.18
C HIS A 38 13.75 1.67 -2.37
N LEU A 39 13.59 2.85 -1.76
CA LEU A 39 12.50 3.18 -0.82
C LEU A 39 11.47 4.14 -1.41
N GLY A 40 11.86 4.91 -2.43
CA GLY A 40 11.07 5.96 -3.05
C GLY A 40 10.53 6.96 -2.04
N CYS A 41 9.21 7.18 -2.09
CA CYS A 41 8.50 8.16 -1.26
C CYS A 41 8.54 7.84 0.24
N LEU A 42 8.91 6.63 0.67
CA LEU A 42 9.15 6.37 2.09
C LEU A 42 10.34 7.17 2.65
N ASN A 43 11.23 7.66 1.79
CA ASN A 43 12.27 8.60 2.19
C ASN A 43 11.69 9.89 2.84
N LEU A 44 10.47 10.28 2.49
CA LEU A 44 9.78 11.47 3.02
C LEU A 44 9.46 11.36 4.52
N LEU A 45 9.42 10.15 5.08
CA LEU A 45 9.23 9.90 6.52
C LEU A 45 10.50 10.22 7.34
N THR A 46 11.03 11.43 7.18
CA THR A 46 12.24 11.90 7.88
C THR A 46 12.05 11.83 9.40
N PRO A 47 13.13 11.83 10.21
CA PRO A 47 13.00 11.85 11.66
C PRO A 47 12.09 12.98 12.19
N GLY A 48 12.08 14.15 11.54
CA GLY A 48 11.20 15.26 11.88
C GLY A 48 9.72 14.97 11.61
N VAL A 49 9.41 14.34 10.47
CA VAL A 49 8.04 13.89 10.12
C VAL A 49 7.57 12.82 11.09
N VAL A 50 8.40 11.83 11.41
CA VAL A 50 8.08 10.77 12.38
C VAL A 50 7.85 11.34 13.78
N GLN A 51 8.70 12.27 14.23
CA GLN A 51 8.50 12.97 15.51
C GLN A 51 7.22 13.80 15.53
N ALA A 52 6.84 14.42 14.42
CA ALA A 52 5.56 15.12 14.31
C ALA A 52 4.39 14.13 14.41
N ALA A 53 4.48 12.97 13.77
CA ALA A 53 3.47 11.92 13.82
C ALA A 53 3.29 11.36 15.24
N PHE A 54 4.36 11.23 16.05
CA PHE A 54 4.23 10.79 17.45
C PHE A 54 3.30 11.68 18.29
N LYS A 55 3.11 12.95 17.91
CA LYS A 55 2.17 13.87 18.59
C LYS A 55 0.70 13.57 18.30
N GLU A 56 0.41 12.67 17.35
CA GLU A 56 -0.94 12.22 17.03
C GLU A 56 -1.42 11.10 17.98
N ALA A 57 -0.49 10.38 18.65
CA ALA A 57 -0.78 9.38 19.67
C ALA A 57 -0.97 10.04 21.05
N ARG A 58 -2.20 10.43 21.35
CA ARG A 58 -2.62 11.25 22.50
C ARG A 58 -3.48 10.48 23.49
N GLU A 59 -4.32 9.58 23.02
CA GLU A 59 -5.31 8.86 23.83
C GLU A 59 -4.88 7.44 24.18
N GLY A 60 -3.88 6.88 23.51
CA GLY A 60 -3.42 5.51 23.71
C GLY A 60 -4.42 4.48 23.19
N GLU A 61 -5.28 4.88 22.25
CA GLU A 61 -6.24 3.99 21.59
C GLU A 61 -5.66 3.53 20.26
N SER A 62 -5.52 2.22 20.06
CA SER A 62 -5.07 1.65 18.79
C SER A 62 -6.19 0.93 18.06
N VAL A 63 -6.16 1.00 16.73
CA VAL A 63 -7.09 0.36 15.81
C VAL A 63 -6.29 -0.48 14.82
N SER A 64 -6.53 -1.79 14.80
CA SER A 64 -5.99 -2.67 13.75
C SER A 64 -6.65 -2.35 12.42
N LEU A 65 -5.84 -2.22 11.37
CA LEU A 65 -6.29 -1.96 10.00
C LEU A 65 -6.17 -3.21 9.12
N ASN A 66 -5.92 -4.37 9.73
CA ASN A 66 -5.68 -5.64 9.05
C ASN A 66 -6.98 -6.42 8.90
N TRP A 67 -7.40 -6.62 7.66
CA TRP A 67 -8.50 -7.48 7.30
C TRP A 67 -8.09 -8.96 7.39
N PRO A 68 -8.98 -9.89 7.78
CA PRO A 68 -8.61 -11.30 7.93
C PRO A 68 -8.04 -11.88 6.63
N ILE A 69 -6.97 -12.70 6.72
CA ILE A 69 -6.28 -13.25 5.55
C ILE A 69 -7.21 -14.13 4.68
N ASN A 70 -8.25 -14.71 5.27
CA ASN A 70 -9.27 -15.52 4.60
C ASN A 70 -10.58 -14.77 4.31
N ALA A 71 -10.61 -13.44 4.43
CA ALA A 71 -11.85 -12.68 4.27
C ALA A 71 -12.40 -12.71 2.82
N ILE A 72 -11.53 -12.86 1.82
CA ILE A 72 -11.93 -13.19 0.45
C ILE A 72 -11.89 -14.70 0.26
N HIS A 73 -13.06 -15.30 0.02
CA HIS A 73 -13.18 -16.75 -0.17
C HIS A 73 -12.44 -17.25 -1.42
N THR A 74 -12.49 -16.48 -2.51
CA THR A 74 -11.80 -16.78 -3.76
C THR A 74 -11.06 -15.53 -4.22
N PRO A 75 -9.79 -15.36 -3.83
CA PRO A 75 -8.99 -14.23 -4.25
C PRO A 75 -8.93 -14.11 -5.78
N GLY A 76 -8.92 -12.86 -6.28
CA GLY A 76 -8.88 -12.57 -7.70
C GLY A 76 -7.59 -13.05 -8.38
N PHE A 77 -7.56 -12.99 -9.72
CA PHE A 77 -6.37 -13.29 -10.54
C PHE A 77 -5.75 -14.68 -10.31
N GLY A 78 -6.55 -15.67 -9.90
CA GLY A 78 -6.09 -17.03 -9.63
C GLY A 78 -5.17 -17.15 -8.40
N ARG A 79 -5.17 -16.15 -7.50
CA ARG A 79 -4.36 -16.14 -6.28
C ARG A 79 -4.85 -17.21 -5.31
N THR A 80 -3.90 -17.87 -4.64
CA THR A 80 -4.20 -18.85 -3.58
C THR A 80 -4.65 -18.12 -2.31
N GLY A 81 -5.84 -18.46 -1.80
CA GLY A 81 -6.31 -17.99 -0.48
C GLY A 81 -5.60 -18.69 0.70
N LEU A 82 -6.03 -18.40 1.92
CA LEU A 82 -5.45 -18.99 3.13
C LEU A 82 -5.62 -20.51 3.17
N LYS A 83 -4.51 -21.22 3.36
CA LYS A 83 -4.47 -22.59 3.86
C LYS A 83 -3.83 -22.55 5.24
N HIS A 84 -4.53 -23.07 6.23
CA HIS A 84 -4.10 -23.10 7.62
C HIS A 84 -4.08 -24.56 8.09
N LYS A 85 -2.91 -25.02 8.54
CA LYS A 85 -2.71 -26.36 9.10
C LYS A 85 -2.24 -26.21 10.54
N VAL A 86 -3.08 -26.63 11.47
CA VAL A 86 -2.74 -26.68 12.91
C VAL A 86 -1.98 -27.97 13.20
N ILE A 87 -0.96 -27.88 14.04
CA ILE A 87 -0.12 -28.98 14.51
C ILE A 87 -0.32 -29.08 16.02
N SER A 88 -0.90 -30.18 16.49
CA SER A 88 -1.07 -30.47 17.92
C SER A 88 0.17 -31.12 18.50
N PHE A 89 0.71 -30.57 19.59
CA PHE A 89 1.86 -31.18 20.26
C PHE A 89 1.52 -32.50 20.96
N GLN A 90 0.23 -32.70 21.25
CA GLN A 90 -0.31 -33.89 21.88
C GLN A 90 -0.49 -35.03 20.86
N GLU A 91 -0.92 -34.70 19.64
CA GLU A 91 -1.37 -35.67 18.64
C GLU A 91 -0.37 -35.86 17.48
N ASP A 92 0.34 -34.80 17.07
CA ASP A 92 1.11 -34.77 15.81
C ASP A 92 2.63 -34.78 15.99
N THR A 93 3.17 -34.31 17.12
CA THR A 93 4.64 -34.13 17.29
C THR A 93 5.31 -35.18 18.16
N GLY A 94 4.54 -36.01 18.85
CA GLY A 94 5.05 -36.99 19.83
C GLY A 94 5.64 -36.36 21.10
N LEU A 95 5.56 -35.03 21.28
CA LEU A 95 6.04 -34.34 22.48
C LEU A 95 5.17 -34.65 23.71
N ASN A 96 3.91 -35.05 23.52
CA ASN A 96 2.95 -35.39 24.59
C ASN A 96 2.79 -34.25 25.62
N VAL A 97 2.77 -33.01 25.12
CA VAL A 97 2.52 -31.79 25.91
C VAL A 97 1.35 -31.03 25.30
N HIS A 98 0.65 -30.23 26.10
CA HIS A 98 -0.44 -29.39 25.62
C HIS A 98 0.12 -28.14 24.93
N GLY A 99 -0.09 -28.04 23.62
CA GLY A 99 0.30 -26.89 22.81
C GLY A 99 -0.06 -27.10 21.35
N PHE A 100 -0.03 -26.01 20.58
CA PHE A 100 -0.27 -26.01 19.15
C PHE A 100 0.75 -25.11 18.45
N ASP A 101 1.22 -25.57 17.30
CA ASP A 101 1.83 -24.73 16.27
C ASP A 101 0.90 -24.70 15.05
N ASP A 102 1.21 -23.86 14.07
CA ASP A 102 0.52 -23.85 12.79
C ASP A 102 1.45 -23.55 11.61
N GLU A 103 1.00 -23.96 10.43
CA GLU A 103 1.55 -23.59 9.14
C GLU A 103 0.49 -22.80 8.36
N VAL A 104 0.85 -21.62 7.87
CA VAL A 104 0.00 -20.79 7.01
C VAL A 104 0.60 -20.63 5.63
N THR A 105 -0.17 -20.95 4.60
CA THR A 105 0.19 -20.71 3.19
C THR A 105 -0.87 -19.82 2.55
N PHE A 106 -0.46 -18.71 1.96
CA PHE A 106 -1.35 -17.79 1.26
C PHE A 106 -0.57 -17.00 0.20
N ASN A 107 -1.26 -16.44 -0.79
CA ASN A 107 -0.66 -15.45 -1.67
C ASN A 107 -0.62 -14.08 -0.97
N THR A 108 0.51 -13.37 -0.98
CA THR A 108 0.65 -12.13 -0.21
C THR A 108 -0.22 -10.97 -0.69
N GLN A 109 -0.93 -11.15 -1.82
CA GLN A 109 -1.90 -10.20 -2.38
C GLN A 109 -3.38 -10.67 -2.22
N CYS A 110 -3.68 -11.57 -1.26
CA CYS A 110 -5.02 -12.16 -1.10
C CYS A 110 -5.96 -11.47 -0.08
N SER A 111 -5.44 -10.55 0.73
CA SER A 111 -6.20 -9.78 1.74
C SER A 111 -5.53 -8.41 1.95
N SER A 112 -5.69 -7.74 3.10
CA SER A 112 -4.95 -6.51 3.39
C SER A 112 -3.48 -6.68 3.06
N GLN A 113 -2.92 -5.76 2.29
CA GLN A 113 -1.55 -5.87 1.80
C GLN A 113 -0.85 -4.51 1.67
N TRP A 114 0.47 -4.59 1.55
CA TRP A 114 1.32 -3.62 0.88
C TRP A 114 1.87 -4.21 -0.41
N ASP A 115 1.94 -3.37 -1.43
CA ASP A 115 2.63 -3.64 -2.68
C ASP A 115 4.03 -3.05 -2.68
N SER A 116 5.02 -3.85 -3.06
CA SER A 116 6.38 -3.38 -3.28
C SER A 116 6.50 -2.60 -4.59
N LEU A 117 7.62 -1.92 -4.78
CA LEU A 117 7.87 -1.13 -5.98
C LEU A 117 8.19 -1.99 -7.23
N VAL A 118 8.18 -3.33 -7.08
CA VAL A 118 8.27 -4.30 -8.18
C VAL A 118 6.97 -5.07 -8.40
N HIS A 119 5.89 -4.76 -7.67
CA HIS A 119 4.60 -5.45 -7.81
C HIS A 119 3.95 -5.19 -9.18
N PHE A 120 3.96 -3.94 -9.64
CA PHE A 120 3.42 -3.53 -10.93
C PHE A 120 4.40 -2.61 -11.65
N ALA A 121 5.02 -3.12 -12.73
CA ALA A 121 5.96 -2.37 -13.53
C ALA A 121 5.26 -1.41 -14.50
N HIS A 122 6.01 -0.46 -15.07
CA HIS A 122 5.54 0.26 -16.24
C HIS A 122 5.43 -0.70 -17.42
N GLN A 123 4.23 -0.85 -17.97
CA GLN A 123 3.95 -1.95 -18.89
C GLN A 123 4.72 -1.83 -20.21
N HIS A 124 4.92 -0.62 -20.73
CA HIS A 124 5.59 -0.42 -22.02
C HIS A 124 7.10 -0.73 -21.95
N SER A 125 7.81 -0.32 -20.88
CA SER A 125 9.25 -0.57 -20.74
C SER A 125 9.57 -1.88 -20.01
N GLY A 126 8.63 -2.39 -19.22
CA GLY A 126 8.84 -3.50 -18.29
C GLY A 126 9.83 -3.17 -17.17
N LEU A 127 10.01 -1.88 -16.86
CA LEU A 127 10.87 -1.41 -15.78
C LEU A 127 10.02 -1.06 -14.54
N SER A 128 10.53 -1.44 -13.38
CA SER A 128 10.06 -1.07 -12.05
C SER A 128 10.80 0.16 -11.53
N TYR A 129 10.53 0.57 -10.29
CA TYR A 129 11.14 1.75 -9.69
C TYR A 129 12.66 1.83 -9.88
N ASN A 130 13.13 3.03 -10.21
CA ASN A 130 14.53 3.38 -10.43
C ASN A 130 15.25 2.54 -11.50
N GLY A 131 14.48 2.06 -12.50
CA GLY A 131 14.98 1.24 -13.60
C GLY A 131 15.24 -0.22 -13.24
N ALA A 132 14.73 -0.69 -12.09
CA ALA A 132 14.85 -2.08 -11.70
C ALA A 132 14.10 -3.00 -12.67
N LYS A 133 14.67 -4.17 -12.96
CA LYS A 133 14.03 -5.21 -13.78
C LYS A 133 14.43 -6.60 -13.27
N PRO A 134 14.05 -6.95 -12.03
CA PRO A 134 14.47 -8.21 -11.44
C PRO A 134 13.88 -9.39 -12.22
N SER A 135 14.65 -10.48 -12.34
CA SER A 135 14.09 -11.77 -12.74
C SER A 135 13.38 -12.42 -11.56
N ARG A 136 12.54 -13.43 -11.86
CA ARG A 136 11.91 -14.26 -10.82
C ARG A 136 12.95 -14.87 -9.88
N GLU A 137 14.05 -15.37 -10.43
CA GLU A 137 15.10 -16.05 -9.69
C GLU A 137 15.82 -15.08 -8.73
N ALA A 138 16.00 -13.82 -9.13
CA ALA A 138 16.59 -12.79 -8.26
C ALA A 138 15.71 -12.44 -7.04
N LEU A 139 14.39 -12.66 -7.14
CA LEU A 139 13.43 -12.41 -6.06
C LEU A 139 13.26 -13.62 -5.12
N ILE A 140 13.67 -14.83 -5.53
CA ILE A 140 13.61 -16.03 -4.69
C ILE A 140 14.93 -16.13 -3.90
N GLN A 141 14.86 -15.92 -2.59
CA GLN A 141 16.03 -15.98 -1.71
C GLN A 141 15.90 -17.10 -0.66
N ALA A 142 15.42 -18.28 -1.07
CA ALA A 142 15.02 -19.36 -0.17
C ALA A 142 16.20 -20.12 0.49
N ASP A 143 17.39 -20.09 -0.10
CA ASP A 143 18.54 -20.90 0.34
C ASP A 143 19.34 -20.25 1.49
N THR A 144 18.89 -19.11 2.01
CA THR A 144 19.56 -18.35 3.07
C THR A 144 18.56 -17.50 3.85
N PRO A 145 18.70 -17.40 5.18
CA PRO A 145 17.88 -16.48 5.98
C PRO A 145 18.28 -15.00 5.80
N PHE A 146 19.37 -14.73 5.06
CA PHE A 146 19.90 -13.39 4.81
C PHE A 146 19.72 -12.96 3.37
N GLU A 147 19.49 -11.67 3.16
CA GLU A 147 19.33 -11.10 1.83
C GLU A 147 20.66 -11.13 1.05
N THR A 148 20.70 -11.85 -0.07
CA THR A 148 21.91 -11.98 -0.91
C THR A 148 21.93 -11.06 -2.11
N ASN A 149 20.75 -10.62 -2.56
CA ASN A 149 20.59 -9.63 -3.60
C ASN A 149 19.67 -8.52 -3.11
N ARG A 150 20.20 -7.30 -3.06
CA ARG A 150 19.54 -6.10 -2.53
C ARG A 150 19.20 -5.09 -3.62
N ASP A 151 19.44 -5.42 -4.89
CA ASP A 151 19.36 -4.49 -6.03
C ASP A 151 17.92 -4.16 -6.44
N ALA A 152 16.94 -4.94 -5.97
CA ALA A 152 15.53 -4.76 -6.28
C ALA A 152 14.81 -3.98 -5.17
N PRO A 153 13.89 -3.05 -5.50
CA PRO A 153 13.14 -2.27 -4.51
C PRO A 153 11.94 -3.06 -3.93
N THR A 154 12.23 -4.12 -3.19
CA THR A 154 11.28 -5.03 -2.52
C THR A 154 10.97 -4.60 -1.07
N LEU A 155 9.94 -5.18 -0.43
CA LEU A 155 9.47 -4.72 0.89
C LEU A 155 10.47 -4.93 2.04
N ASN A 156 11.41 -5.85 1.91
CA ASN A 156 12.40 -6.13 2.96
C ASN A 156 13.28 -4.91 3.32
N HIS A 157 13.49 -3.95 2.40
CA HIS A 157 14.24 -2.72 2.67
C HIS A 157 13.59 -1.84 3.74
N TRP A 158 12.29 -2.02 4.01
CA TRP A 158 11.58 -1.25 5.03
C TRP A 158 12.13 -1.54 6.43
N HIS A 159 12.61 -2.76 6.70
CA HIS A 159 13.06 -3.17 8.03
C HIS A 159 14.29 -2.40 8.50
N GLU A 160 15.22 -2.08 7.59
CA GLU A 160 16.39 -1.27 7.92
C GLU A 160 16.05 0.19 8.22
N ARG A 161 14.95 0.67 7.63
CA ARG A 161 14.39 1.99 7.91
C ARG A 161 13.61 2.04 9.25
N GLY A 162 13.22 0.89 9.79
CA GLY A 162 12.36 0.80 10.97
C GLY A 162 10.87 0.68 10.65
N GLY A 163 10.52 0.18 9.47
CA GLY A 163 9.14 0.05 8.99
C GLY A 163 8.53 1.39 8.57
N LEU A 164 7.21 1.40 8.42
CA LEU A 164 6.44 2.59 8.11
C LEU A 164 5.86 3.16 9.41
N VAL A 165 6.29 4.36 9.78
CA VAL A 165 5.75 5.13 10.90
C VAL A 165 5.52 6.55 10.42
N GLY A 166 4.29 7.03 10.48
CA GLY A 166 3.93 8.33 9.91
C GLY A 166 2.57 8.83 10.36
N ARG A 167 2.14 9.98 9.86
CA ARG A 167 0.79 10.50 10.10
C ARG A 167 -0.14 10.00 9.00
N GLY A 168 -1.16 9.24 9.37
CA GLY A 168 -2.17 8.71 8.46
C GLY A 168 -3.47 9.51 8.52
N TYR A 169 -4.29 9.47 7.46
CA TYR A 169 -5.65 10.02 7.46
C TYR A 169 -6.62 9.24 6.59
N SER A 170 -7.94 9.35 6.81
CA SER A 170 -8.94 8.59 6.05
C SER A 170 -10.14 9.36 5.48
N PRO A 171 -10.24 9.57 4.14
CA PRO A 171 -11.41 10.17 3.47
C PRO A 171 -12.48 9.14 2.98
N PHE A 172 -13.71 9.59 2.67
CA PHE A 172 -14.93 8.76 2.40
C PHE A 172 -15.68 9.06 1.08
N GLU A 173 -16.09 8.03 0.30
CA GLU A 173 -17.40 7.82 -0.42
C GLU A 173 -17.37 6.70 -1.50
N THR A 174 -18.55 6.21 -1.97
CA THR A 174 -18.70 5.10 -2.95
C THR A 174 -19.06 5.56 -4.36
N HIS A 175 -18.06 5.73 -5.23
CA HIS A 175 -18.04 5.72 -6.70
C HIS A 175 -16.59 6.06 -7.12
N ARG A 176 -16.29 6.43 -8.36
CA ARG A 176 -14.94 6.93 -8.74
C ARG A 176 -14.58 8.10 -7.83
N ILE A 177 -13.61 7.91 -6.93
CA ILE A 177 -13.25 8.90 -5.91
C ILE A 177 -12.24 9.88 -6.52
N THR A 178 -12.69 11.06 -6.89
CA THR A 178 -11.86 12.08 -7.54
C THR A 178 -11.00 12.85 -6.54
N VAL A 179 -10.01 13.58 -7.04
CA VAL A 179 -9.24 14.55 -6.24
C VAL A 179 -10.16 15.56 -5.56
N GLU A 180 -11.18 16.04 -6.29
CA GLU A 180 -12.18 16.98 -5.76
C GLU A 180 -12.94 16.40 -4.56
N ASP A 181 -13.30 15.12 -4.61
CA ASP A 181 -14.01 14.46 -3.51
C ASP A 181 -13.12 14.37 -2.26
N ILE A 182 -11.84 14.00 -2.43
CA ILE A 182 -10.87 13.91 -1.33
C ILE A 182 -10.63 15.28 -0.69
N GLU A 183 -10.43 16.32 -1.50
CA GLU A 183 -10.25 17.71 -1.02
C GLU A 183 -11.52 18.25 -0.34
N ALA A 184 -12.70 17.93 -0.86
CA ALA A 184 -13.98 18.32 -0.26
C ALA A 184 -14.17 17.68 1.13
N VAL A 185 -13.86 16.39 1.26
CA VAL A 185 -13.90 15.68 2.55
C VAL A 185 -12.89 16.26 3.53
N ALA A 186 -11.64 16.45 3.12
CA ALA A 186 -10.62 17.03 4.00
C ALA A 186 -11.03 18.43 4.49
N LYS A 187 -11.59 19.27 3.60
CA LYS A 187 -12.14 20.57 3.99
C LYS A 187 -13.31 20.45 4.97
N TRP A 188 -14.22 19.50 4.76
CA TRP A 188 -15.36 19.27 5.64
C TRP A 188 -14.93 18.78 7.03
N GLU A 189 -13.89 17.96 7.10
CA GLU A 189 -13.30 17.43 8.34
C GLU A 189 -12.35 18.42 9.04
N GLY A 190 -12.01 19.54 8.38
CA GLY A 190 -11.01 20.48 8.86
C GLY A 190 -9.59 19.90 8.88
N LEU A 191 -9.31 18.95 7.99
CA LEU A 191 -8.05 18.25 7.84
C LEU A 191 -7.12 18.99 6.87
N GLU A 192 -5.85 19.08 7.25
CA GLU A 192 -4.77 19.58 6.40
C GLU A 192 -3.77 18.46 6.10
N PHE A 193 -3.47 18.27 4.83
CA PHE A 193 -2.41 17.37 4.36
C PHE A 193 -1.04 17.99 4.63
N ARG A 194 -0.10 17.16 5.08
CA ARG A 194 1.27 17.55 5.37
C ARG A 194 2.25 16.68 4.60
N HIS A 195 3.41 17.24 4.34
CA HIS A 195 4.53 16.54 3.74
C HIS A 195 4.85 15.25 4.50
N GLY A 196 4.94 14.13 3.78
CA GLY A 196 5.20 12.80 4.33
C GLY A 196 3.99 12.14 5.00
N ASP A 197 2.79 12.73 4.93
CA ASP A 197 1.56 12.04 5.33
C ASP A 197 1.37 10.76 4.51
N ILE A 198 0.58 9.84 5.06
CA ILE A 198 0.12 8.63 4.40
C ILE A 198 -1.38 8.75 4.20
N LEU A 199 -1.82 8.75 2.94
CA LEU A 199 -3.22 8.89 2.59
C LEU A 199 -3.94 7.53 2.66
N ILE A 200 -5.02 7.40 3.43
CA ILE A 200 -5.78 6.15 3.62
C ILE A 200 -7.24 6.26 3.17
N VAL A 201 -7.58 6.02 1.91
CA VAL A 201 -8.96 6.20 1.41
C VAL A 201 -9.90 5.07 1.86
N ARG A 202 -11.00 5.41 2.53
CA ARG A 202 -12.11 4.49 2.83
C ARG A 202 -13.22 4.60 1.79
N SER A 203 -13.23 3.65 0.86
CA SER A 203 -14.26 3.47 -0.16
C SER A 203 -15.47 2.67 0.31
N GLY A 204 -15.33 1.87 1.38
CA GLY A 204 -16.35 0.93 1.87
C GLY A 204 -16.36 -0.44 1.17
N PHE A 205 -15.33 -0.78 0.39
CA PHE A 205 -15.25 -2.04 -0.36
C PHE A 205 -15.19 -3.26 0.57
N THR A 206 -14.28 -3.30 1.54
CA THR A 206 -14.17 -4.42 2.50
C THR A 206 -15.49 -4.64 3.25
N ARG A 207 -16.11 -3.57 3.76
CA ARG A 207 -17.46 -3.61 4.37
C ARG A 207 -18.51 -4.23 3.45
N GLY A 208 -18.53 -3.83 2.18
CA GLY A 208 -19.45 -4.37 1.19
C GLY A 208 -19.25 -5.86 0.97
N LEU A 209 -17.99 -6.31 0.89
CA LEU A 209 -17.63 -7.70 0.67
C LEU A 209 -17.85 -8.59 1.91
N GLU A 210 -17.68 -8.06 3.13
CA GLU A 210 -18.04 -8.73 4.38
C GLU A 210 -19.54 -8.98 4.53
N ALA A 211 -20.38 -8.08 4.00
CA ALA A 211 -21.83 -8.28 3.97
C ALA A 211 -22.21 -9.48 3.08
N ALA A 212 -21.38 -9.81 2.08
CA ALA A 212 -21.51 -11.00 1.25
C ALA A 212 -20.90 -12.23 1.96
N ARG A 213 -21.60 -12.74 2.99
CA ARG A 213 -21.10 -13.78 3.93
C ARG A 213 -20.81 -15.18 3.38
N THR A 214 -21.07 -15.45 2.10
CA THR A 214 -20.83 -16.78 1.50
C THR A 214 -19.96 -16.66 0.26
N PRO A 215 -19.21 -17.72 -0.11
CA PRO A 215 -18.40 -17.72 -1.33
C PRO A 215 -19.19 -17.32 -2.57
N GLU A 216 -20.44 -17.79 -2.70
CA GLU A 216 -21.30 -17.51 -3.86
C GLU A 216 -21.70 -16.04 -3.91
N LYS A 217 -22.03 -15.44 -2.76
CA LYS A 217 -22.38 -14.01 -2.69
C LYS A 217 -21.18 -13.11 -2.95
N GLN A 218 -19.99 -13.49 -2.46
CA GLN A 218 -18.77 -12.75 -2.79
C GLN A 218 -18.45 -12.85 -4.28
N ALA A 219 -18.58 -14.05 -4.86
CA ALA A 219 -18.39 -14.26 -6.29
C ALA A 219 -19.38 -13.41 -7.11
N GLU A 220 -20.66 -13.36 -6.71
CA GLU A 220 -21.68 -12.50 -7.33
C GLU A 220 -21.30 -11.01 -7.22
N ALA A 221 -20.90 -10.56 -6.03
CA ALA A 221 -20.50 -9.17 -5.79
C ALA A 221 -19.26 -8.75 -6.61
N MET A 222 -18.35 -9.69 -6.90
CA MET A 222 -17.12 -9.44 -7.64
C MET A 222 -17.19 -9.81 -9.13
N ALA A 223 -18.27 -10.45 -9.60
CA ALA A 223 -18.37 -11.04 -10.94
C ALA A 223 -18.18 -10.03 -12.08
N GLY A 224 -18.56 -8.77 -11.85
CA GLY A 224 -18.42 -7.71 -12.85
C GLY A 224 -16.99 -7.19 -13.01
N HIS A 225 -16.07 -7.54 -12.10
CA HIS A 225 -14.73 -6.92 -12.01
C HIS A 225 -14.76 -5.39 -11.99
N ARG A 226 -15.85 -4.82 -11.46
CA ARG A 226 -16.05 -3.38 -11.30
C ARG A 226 -16.03 -3.07 -9.82
N THR A 227 -15.12 -2.23 -9.40
CA THR A 227 -14.96 -1.90 -7.99
C THR A 227 -14.74 -0.40 -7.82
N VAL A 228 -15.29 0.12 -6.72
CA VAL A 228 -14.97 1.46 -6.24
C VAL A 228 -13.45 1.60 -6.03
N GLY A 229 -12.94 2.82 -6.18
CA GLY A 229 -11.55 3.17 -5.92
C GLY A 229 -11.27 4.62 -6.28
N VAL A 230 -10.04 5.05 -6.01
CA VAL A 230 -9.54 6.37 -6.38
C VAL A 230 -9.50 6.54 -7.90
N ASP A 231 -9.75 7.74 -8.39
CA ASP A 231 -9.67 8.06 -9.81
C ASP A 231 -8.28 7.75 -10.40
N GLY A 232 -8.25 6.74 -11.28
CA GLY A 232 -7.08 6.32 -12.05
C GLY A 232 -6.66 7.29 -13.14
N SER A 233 -6.16 8.48 -12.78
CA SER A 233 -5.80 9.52 -13.75
C SER A 233 -4.46 10.20 -13.44
N THR A 234 -3.82 10.77 -14.47
CA THR A 234 -2.60 11.58 -14.29
C THR A 234 -2.85 12.80 -13.41
N LYS A 235 -4.08 13.31 -13.37
CA LYS A 235 -4.50 14.37 -12.44
C LYS A 235 -4.36 13.93 -10.99
N THR A 236 -4.84 12.74 -10.65
CA THR A 236 -4.65 12.16 -9.31
C THR A 236 -3.19 11.88 -9.03
N ALA A 237 -2.44 11.32 -9.99
CA ALA A 237 -1.02 11.04 -9.81
C ALA A 237 -0.21 12.32 -9.49
N ARG A 238 -0.45 13.37 -10.25
CA ARG A 238 0.07 14.73 -10.01
C ARG A 238 -0.26 15.23 -8.61
N TRP A 239 -1.54 15.15 -8.22
CA TRP A 239 -2.01 15.65 -6.93
C TRP A 239 -1.36 14.93 -5.75
N VAL A 240 -1.25 13.59 -5.82
CA VAL A 240 -0.56 12.78 -4.81
C VAL A 240 0.92 13.15 -4.72
N TRP A 241 1.59 13.30 -5.87
CA TRP A 241 2.99 13.73 -5.92
C TRP A 241 3.18 15.11 -5.31
N ASP A 242 2.35 16.09 -5.68
CA ASP A 242 2.50 17.49 -5.29
C ASP A 242 2.21 17.74 -3.80
N HIS A 243 1.41 16.89 -3.15
CA HIS A 243 1.23 16.87 -1.69
C HIS A 243 2.34 16.13 -0.93
N HIS A 244 3.21 15.44 -1.65
CA HIS A 244 4.36 14.70 -1.10
C HIS A 244 3.93 13.65 -0.07
N PHE A 245 2.93 12.83 -0.41
CA PHE A 245 2.56 11.67 0.39
C PHE A 245 3.66 10.60 0.35
N ALA A 246 3.95 9.98 1.49
CA ALA A 246 4.96 8.94 1.59
C ALA A 246 4.48 7.58 1.06
N ALA A 247 3.19 7.32 1.19
CA ALA A 247 2.50 6.12 0.71
C ALA A 247 0.99 6.40 0.62
N VAL A 248 0.27 5.52 -0.05
CA VAL A 248 -1.20 5.50 -0.04
C VAL A 248 -1.71 4.14 0.41
N ALA A 249 -2.86 4.10 1.05
CA ALA A 249 -3.57 2.87 1.38
C ALA A 249 -5.08 3.04 1.23
N GLY A 250 -5.81 1.95 1.17
CA GLY A 250 -7.27 1.99 1.17
C GLY A 250 -7.88 0.62 1.37
N ASP A 251 -9.20 0.60 1.47
CA ASP A 251 -9.99 -0.63 1.59
C ASP A 251 -10.44 -1.19 0.22
N ALA A 252 -10.16 -0.48 -0.88
CA ALA A 252 -10.44 -0.96 -2.23
C ALA A 252 -9.51 -2.12 -2.63
N ILE A 253 -9.97 -2.94 -3.58
CA ILE A 253 -9.22 -4.12 -4.07
C ILE A 253 -7.99 -3.79 -4.92
N ALA A 254 -7.94 -2.59 -5.51
CA ALA A 254 -6.89 -2.15 -6.42
C ALA A 254 -6.42 -0.71 -6.12
N PHE A 255 -6.76 -0.17 -4.94
CA PHE A 255 -6.69 1.26 -4.57
C PHE A 255 -7.43 2.22 -5.53
N GLU A 256 -7.04 2.28 -6.81
CA GLU A 256 -7.75 2.91 -7.91
C GLU A 256 -8.98 2.12 -8.39
N GLN A 257 -9.90 2.82 -9.05
CA GLN A 257 -11.18 2.27 -9.52
C GLN A 257 -10.96 1.23 -10.64
N LEU A 258 -11.73 0.13 -10.60
CA LEU A 258 -11.76 -0.89 -11.65
C LEU A 258 -13.10 -0.92 -12.39
N PRO A 259 -13.11 -1.18 -13.72
CA PRO A 259 -11.95 -1.26 -14.60
C PRO A 259 -11.26 0.11 -14.75
N PRO A 260 -9.97 0.17 -15.12
CA PRO A 260 -9.32 1.44 -15.41
C PRO A 260 -10.03 2.14 -16.57
N MET A 261 -9.99 3.47 -16.58
CA MET A 261 -10.69 4.28 -17.57
C MET A 261 -9.70 5.10 -18.37
N LYS A 262 -9.89 5.18 -19.69
CA LYS A 262 -9.13 6.06 -20.58
C LYS A 262 -9.63 7.50 -20.46
N GLU A 263 -8.83 8.45 -20.95
CA GLU A 263 -9.20 9.88 -20.95
C GLU A 263 -10.49 10.17 -21.73
N ASP A 264 -10.78 9.38 -22.77
CA ASP A 264 -12.01 9.49 -23.56
C ASP A 264 -13.25 8.88 -22.88
N GLY A 265 -13.09 8.35 -21.65
CA GLY A 265 -14.15 7.74 -20.86
C GLY A 265 -14.46 6.28 -21.21
N THR A 266 -13.68 5.65 -22.07
CA THR A 266 -13.81 4.21 -22.37
C THR A 266 -13.05 3.34 -21.36
N GLU A 267 -13.47 2.09 -21.21
CA GLU A 267 -12.79 1.14 -20.33
C GLU A 267 -11.44 0.70 -20.93
N ALA A 268 -10.45 0.54 -20.06
CA ALA A 268 -9.12 0.08 -20.38
C ALA A 268 -8.86 -1.31 -19.77
N SER A 269 -7.78 -1.95 -20.21
CA SER A 269 -7.34 -3.22 -19.64
C SER A 269 -6.63 -3.03 -18.30
N ILE A 270 -6.50 -4.09 -17.50
CA ILE A 270 -5.76 -4.06 -16.22
C ILE A 270 -4.30 -3.60 -16.38
N GLY A 271 -3.68 -3.85 -17.53
CA GLY A 271 -2.34 -3.34 -17.84
C GLY A 271 -2.28 -1.81 -17.93
N GLU A 272 -3.42 -1.13 -18.08
CA GLU A 272 -3.52 0.32 -18.22
C GLU A 272 -3.91 1.00 -16.89
N LEU A 273 -3.78 0.32 -15.76
CA LEU A 273 -3.87 0.94 -14.42
C LEU A 273 -2.90 2.12 -14.34
N VAL A 274 -3.44 3.31 -14.09
CA VAL A 274 -2.69 4.55 -14.20
C VAL A 274 -1.92 4.80 -12.91
N LEU A 275 -2.60 4.68 -11.76
CA LEU A 275 -1.97 4.97 -10.47
C LEU A 275 -0.96 3.89 -10.09
N HIS A 276 -1.20 2.61 -10.38
CA HIS A 276 -0.18 1.58 -10.12
C HIS A 276 1.14 1.87 -10.83
N GLN A 277 1.09 2.30 -12.09
CA GLN A 277 2.30 2.61 -12.86
C GLN A 277 2.99 3.87 -12.35
N TYR A 278 2.22 4.94 -12.07
CA TYR A 278 2.79 6.17 -11.51
C TYR A 278 3.33 5.97 -10.10
N PHE A 279 2.57 5.35 -9.21
CA PHE A 279 2.93 5.20 -7.81
C PHE A 279 4.08 4.21 -7.65
N LEU A 280 3.91 2.95 -8.04
CA LEU A 280 4.94 1.93 -7.83
C LEU A 280 6.12 2.13 -8.78
N GLY A 281 5.83 2.26 -10.08
CA GLY A 281 6.85 2.31 -11.13
C GLY A 281 7.62 3.62 -11.18
N PHE A 282 6.96 4.77 -11.07
CA PHE A 282 7.58 6.07 -11.34
C PHE A 282 8.01 6.81 -10.07
N PHE A 283 7.11 6.96 -9.10
CA PHE A 283 7.34 7.73 -7.88
C PHE A 283 8.09 6.95 -6.81
N GLY A 284 8.00 5.62 -6.86
CA GLY A 284 8.43 4.78 -5.74
C GLY A 284 7.52 4.95 -4.52
N LEU A 285 6.21 5.11 -4.77
CA LEU A 285 5.18 5.30 -3.77
C LEU A 285 4.41 3.99 -3.59
N ASN A 286 4.48 3.38 -2.42
CA ASN A 286 3.83 2.10 -2.13
C ASN A 286 2.30 2.24 -1.99
N ILE A 287 1.60 1.17 -2.37
CA ILE A 287 0.14 1.06 -2.34
C ILE A 287 -0.27 0.02 -1.30
N GLY A 288 -1.19 0.40 -0.42
CA GLY A 288 -1.87 -0.50 0.51
C GLY A 288 -3.29 -0.77 0.06
N GLU A 289 -3.69 -2.03 0.00
CA GLU A 289 -5.00 -2.43 -0.53
C GLU A 289 -5.74 -3.32 0.46
N LEU A 290 -7.07 -3.32 0.40
CA LEU A 290 -7.95 -4.15 1.22
C LEU A 290 -7.77 -3.95 2.73
N TRP A 291 -7.38 -2.76 3.20
CA TRP A 291 -7.29 -2.47 4.64
C TRP A 291 -8.68 -2.47 5.28
N ASP A 292 -8.79 -2.92 6.54
CA ASP A 292 -10.03 -2.78 7.30
C ASP A 292 -10.09 -1.40 7.94
N LEU A 293 -11.00 -0.56 7.44
CA LEU A 293 -11.12 0.85 7.83
C LEU A 293 -12.43 1.13 8.59
N GLU A 294 -13.25 0.12 8.90
CA GLU A 294 -14.53 0.34 9.58
C GLU A 294 -14.31 0.88 10.99
N LYS A 295 -13.46 0.20 11.79
CA LYS A 295 -13.21 0.64 13.16
C LYS A 295 -12.46 1.98 13.20
N LEU A 296 -11.61 2.23 12.20
CA LEU A 296 -10.91 3.50 12.06
C LEU A 296 -11.90 4.64 11.83
N SER A 297 -12.83 4.46 10.89
CA SER A 297 -13.89 5.41 10.57
C SER A 297 -14.73 5.78 11.80
N GLU A 298 -15.18 4.78 12.56
CA GLU A 298 -15.95 5.00 13.80
C GLU A 298 -15.14 5.82 14.83
N THR A 299 -13.85 5.49 14.98
CA THR A 299 -12.96 6.19 15.91
C THR A 299 -12.72 7.63 15.47
N CYS A 300 -12.42 7.88 14.19
CA CYS A 300 -12.27 9.22 13.64
C CYS A 300 -13.53 10.05 13.85
N ALA A 301 -14.71 9.51 13.52
CA ALA A 301 -15.99 10.21 13.66
C ALA A 301 -16.31 10.54 15.12
N ARG A 302 -16.10 9.58 16.05
CA ARG A 302 -16.28 9.79 17.49
C ARG A 302 -15.34 10.86 18.05
N ARG A 303 -14.10 10.91 17.56
CA ARG A 303 -13.05 11.84 18.02
C ARG A 303 -13.11 13.19 17.30
N LYS A 304 -13.81 13.28 16.17
CA LYS A 304 -13.74 14.40 15.21
C LYS A 304 -12.29 14.73 14.84
N ARG A 305 -11.46 13.70 14.68
CA ARG A 305 -10.05 13.79 14.33
C ARG A 305 -9.73 12.72 13.31
N TYR A 306 -9.22 13.15 12.17
CA TYR A 306 -8.99 12.29 11.00
C TYR A 306 -7.50 12.14 10.70
N SER A 307 -6.64 12.63 11.59
CA SER A 307 -5.22 12.30 11.62
C SER A 307 -4.85 11.48 12.85
N PHE A 308 -3.94 10.55 12.66
CA PHE A 308 -3.46 9.62 13.68
C PHE A 308 -2.03 9.19 13.37
N LEU A 309 -1.34 8.63 14.36
CA LEU A 309 -0.07 7.96 14.13
C LEU A 309 -0.37 6.60 13.48
N LEU A 310 0.20 6.35 12.32
CA LEU A 310 0.15 5.07 11.63
C LEU A 310 1.47 4.34 11.84
N THR A 311 1.41 3.07 12.24
CA THR A 311 2.56 2.15 12.22
C THR A 311 2.23 0.94 11.36
N SER A 312 3.19 0.48 10.56
CA SER A 312 3.06 -0.74 9.76
C SER A 312 4.42 -1.40 9.57
N CYS A 313 4.47 -2.71 9.79
CA CYS A 313 5.69 -3.50 9.71
C CYS A 313 5.43 -4.79 8.93
N PRO A 314 5.64 -4.78 7.60
CA PRO A 314 5.49 -5.96 6.73
C PRO A 314 6.29 -7.16 7.20
N LEU A 315 5.96 -8.36 6.71
CA LEU A 315 6.79 -9.56 6.91
C LEU A 315 8.24 -9.29 6.47
N ASN A 316 9.19 -9.74 7.29
CA ASN A 316 10.61 -9.65 6.96
C ASN A 316 11.05 -10.82 6.08
N VAL A 317 10.59 -10.81 4.83
CA VAL A 317 10.91 -11.82 3.81
C VAL A 317 11.78 -11.17 2.73
N PRO A 318 13.06 -11.58 2.59
CA PRO A 318 13.94 -11.09 1.54
C PRO A 318 13.34 -11.25 0.14
N GLY A 319 13.41 -10.21 -0.69
CA GLY A 319 12.87 -10.22 -2.06
C GLY A 319 11.34 -10.14 -2.15
N SER A 320 10.63 -9.87 -1.05
CA SER A 320 9.16 -9.91 -1.03
C SER A 320 8.51 -8.82 -1.90
N ILE A 321 7.57 -9.26 -2.74
CA ILE A 321 6.79 -8.42 -3.66
C ILE A 321 5.57 -7.79 -2.99
N GLY A 322 5.01 -8.46 -1.99
CA GLY A 322 3.91 -7.93 -1.20
C GLY A 322 3.86 -8.61 0.16
N SER A 323 3.09 -8.04 1.07
CA SER A 323 3.00 -8.52 2.44
C SER A 323 1.73 -8.05 3.12
N PRO A 324 1.15 -8.82 4.05
CA PRO A 324 0.18 -8.27 5.00
C PRO A 324 0.76 -7.04 5.72
N PRO A 325 -0.03 -6.00 5.95
CA PRO A 325 0.54 -4.71 6.34
C PRO A 325 0.95 -4.66 7.81
N ASN A 326 0.34 -5.49 8.68
CA ASN A 326 0.53 -5.40 10.13
C ASN A 326 0.39 -3.95 10.61
N ALA A 327 -0.73 -3.32 10.22
CA ALA A 327 -0.95 -1.89 10.36
C ALA A 327 -1.83 -1.55 11.58
N LEU A 328 -1.44 -0.51 12.30
CA LEU A 328 -2.15 0.08 13.44
C LEU A 328 -2.28 1.59 13.24
N ALA A 329 -3.50 2.11 13.39
CA ALA A 329 -3.72 3.52 13.67
C ALA A 329 -3.73 3.74 15.18
N ILE A 330 -3.05 4.78 15.66
CA ILE A 330 -2.88 5.09 17.08
C ILE A 330 -3.30 6.55 17.30
N PHE A 331 -4.28 6.72 18.19
CA PHE A 331 -4.85 8.00 18.60
C PHE A 331 -4.39 8.41 19.98
#